data_AF-A0A838F8F4-F1
#
_entry.id   AF-A0A838F8F4-F1
#
_cell.length_a   1.000
_cell.length_b   1.000
_cell.length_c   1.000
_cell.angle_alpha   90.00
_cell.angle_beta   90.00
_cell.angle_gamma   90.00
#
_symmetry.space_group_name_H-M   'P 1'
#
loop_
_entity.id
_entity.type
_entity.pdbx_description
1 polymer ?
#
loop_
_entity_poly.entity_id
_entity_poly.type
_entity_poly.pdbx_seq_one_letter_code
_entity_poly.pdbx_strand_id
1 'polypeptide(L)'
;MPLQLRTDEAIQKMTAIQLSNRLLIAVTTLSDYRPYVAALANLSRKQLHIDLCTLPARKAFLINIYNAFAQVLIREQHPDLTAYITRYKFFSRTAILIAGENLSLNDIEHGLLRHSSVWWSFRIFKKDF
;
A
#
# COMPACT_ATOMS: atom_id res chain seq x y z
N MET A 1 7.24 29.37 -10.69
CA MET A 1 7.33 28.02 -10.09
C MET A 1 6.74 27.01 -11.06
N PRO A 2 7.51 26.01 -11.54
CA PRO A 2 7.05 25.03 -12.55
C PRO A 2 5.92 24.13 -12.03
N LEU A 3 5.06 23.66 -12.96
CA LEU A 3 3.85 22.87 -12.69
C LEU A 3 4.13 21.56 -11.92
N GLN A 4 5.30 20.96 -12.17
CA GLN A 4 5.72 19.67 -11.62
C GLN A 4 6.07 19.75 -10.12
N LEU A 5 6.63 20.88 -9.67
CA LEU A 5 6.88 21.09 -8.22
C LEU A 5 5.57 21.22 -7.44
N ARG A 6 4.51 21.78 -8.05
CA ARG A 6 3.20 21.89 -7.40
C ARG A 6 2.51 20.53 -7.23
N THR A 7 2.67 19.62 -8.19
CA THR A 7 2.10 18.28 -8.11
C THR A 7 2.80 17.44 -7.05
N ASP A 8 4.12 17.54 -6.93
CA ASP A 8 4.89 16.79 -5.93
C ASP A 8 4.59 17.28 -4.51
N GLU A 9 4.48 18.60 -4.30
CA GLU A 9 4.04 19.16 -3.02
C GLU A 9 2.60 18.76 -2.66
N ALA A 10 1.71 18.72 -3.66
CA ALA A 10 0.32 18.30 -3.45
C ALA A 10 0.24 16.83 -3.04
N ILE A 11 1.04 15.95 -3.66
CA ILE A 11 1.11 14.52 -3.33
C ILE A 11 1.66 14.32 -1.92
N GLN A 12 2.71 15.05 -1.53
CA GLN A 12 3.29 14.92 -0.18
C GLN A 12 2.34 15.35 0.96
N LYS A 13 1.35 16.20 0.66
CA LYS A 13 0.33 16.63 1.62
C LYS A 13 -0.87 15.68 1.71
N MET A 14 -0.95 14.66 0.87
CA MET A 14 -2.08 13.73 0.86
C MET A 14 -2.04 12.79 2.07
N THR A 15 -3.23 12.46 2.58
CA THR A 15 -3.38 11.41 3.59
C THR A 15 -3.10 10.03 2.98
N ALA A 16 -2.82 9.03 3.83
CA ALA A 16 -2.65 7.64 3.41
C ALA A 16 -3.86 7.13 2.59
N ILE A 17 -5.08 7.53 2.96
CA ILE A 17 -6.31 7.16 2.24
C ILE A 17 -6.31 7.77 0.84
N GLN A 18 -6.01 9.06 0.72
CA GLN A 18 -5.94 9.74 -0.56
C GLN A 18 -4.86 9.13 -1.46
N LEU A 19 -3.67 8.87 -0.92
CA LEU A 19 -2.58 8.23 -1.65
C LEU A 19 -2.96 6.84 -2.16
N SER A 20 -3.55 5.99 -1.32
CA SER A 20 -3.99 4.64 -1.73
C SER A 20 -5.08 4.68 -2.80
N ASN A 21 -6.04 5.61 -2.69
CA ASN A 21 -7.09 5.78 -3.70
C ASN A 21 -6.51 6.27 -5.03
N ARG A 22 -5.63 7.28 -5.00
CA ARG A 22 -4.97 7.82 -6.20
C ARG A 22 -4.08 6.78 -6.87
N LEU A 23 -3.35 6.00 -6.07
CA LEU A 23 -2.58 4.86 -6.55
C LEU A 23 -3.48 3.87 -7.31
N LEU A 24 -4.58 3.43 -6.70
CA LEU A 24 -5.51 2.48 -7.33
C LEU A 24 -6.07 3.02 -8.64
N ILE A 25 -6.51 4.29 -8.67
CA ILE A 25 -6.99 4.94 -9.88
C ILE A 25 -5.90 4.93 -10.95
N ALA A 26 -4.70 5.42 -10.64
CA ALA A 26 -3.61 5.51 -11.60
C ALA A 26 -3.21 4.15 -12.17
N VAL A 27 -3.15 3.10 -11.34
CA VAL A 27 -2.85 1.73 -11.78
C VAL A 27 -3.93 1.21 -12.73
N THR A 28 -5.20 1.44 -12.39
CA THR A 28 -6.37 0.99 -13.16
C THR A 28 -6.48 1.73 -14.49
N THR A 29 -6.20 3.03 -14.52
CA THR A 29 -6.23 3.87 -15.73
C THR A 29 -4.92 3.85 -16.51
N LEU A 30 -3.99 2.95 -16.17
CA LEU A 30 -2.67 2.81 -16.81
C LEU A 30 -1.87 4.13 -16.85
N SER A 31 -2.10 5.01 -15.87
CA SER A 31 -1.40 6.28 -15.71
C SER A 31 -0.17 6.15 -14.82
N ASP A 32 0.68 7.18 -14.76
CA ASP A 32 1.87 7.13 -13.90
C ASP A 32 1.47 7.05 -12.42
N TYR A 33 1.81 5.93 -11.80
CA TYR A 33 1.44 5.60 -10.44
C TYR A 33 2.64 5.68 -9.47
N ARG A 34 3.86 5.80 -10.00
CA ARG A 34 5.12 5.81 -9.23
C ARG A 34 5.19 6.94 -8.19
N PRO A 35 4.69 8.16 -8.45
CA PRO A 35 4.69 9.21 -7.44
C PRO A 35 3.91 8.83 -6.17
N TYR A 36 2.80 8.10 -6.31
CA TYR A 36 2.01 7.66 -5.16
C TYR A 36 2.69 6.54 -4.39
N VAL A 37 3.39 5.63 -5.08
CA VAL A 37 4.22 4.59 -4.43
C VAL A 37 5.35 5.23 -3.63
N ALA A 38 6.06 6.20 -4.22
CA ALA A 38 7.12 6.93 -3.52
C ALA A 38 6.59 7.69 -2.30
N ALA A 39 5.43 8.35 -2.43
CA ALA A 39 4.81 9.05 -1.31
C ALA A 39 4.37 8.11 -0.18
N LEU A 40 3.78 6.96 -0.51
CA LEU A 40 3.41 5.94 0.47
C LEU A 40 4.63 5.37 1.20
N ALA A 41 5.74 5.14 0.50
CA ALA A 41 6.99 4.69 1.09
C ALA A 41 7.56 5.71 2.10
N ASN A 42 7.41 7.00 1.81
CA ASN A 42 7.93 8.12 2.60
C ASN A 42 7.00 8.61 3.71
N LEU A 43 5.78 8.05 3.85
CA LEU A 43 4.89 8.41 4.94
C LEU A 43 5.57 8.18 6.29
N SER A 44 5.39 9.11 7.24
CA SER A 44 5.78 8.81 8.62
C SER A 44 4.80 7.83 9.24
N ARG A 45 5.30 6.94 10.09
CA ARG A 45 4.49 6.05 10.93
C ARG A 45 3.41 6.81 11.73
N LYS A 46 3.75 8.01 12.23
CA LYS A 46 2.82 8.89 12.95
C LYS A 46 1.67 9.34 12.06
N GLN A 47 1.97 9.79 10.84
CA GLN A 47 0.95 10.19 9.87
C GLN A 47 0.04 9.00 9.52
N LEU A 48 0.63 7.83 9.25
CA LEU A 48 -0.11 6.62 8.95
C LEU A 48 -1.05 6.21 10.11
N HIS A 49 -0.61 6.37 11.36
CA HIS A 49 -1.45 6.11 12.54
C HIS A 49 -2.65 7.05 12.63
N ILE A 50 -2.42 8.35 12.42
CA ILE A 50 -3.48 9.37 12.43
C ILE A 50 -4.49 9.09 11.32
N ASP A 51 -4.03 8.84 10.10
CA ASP A 51 -4.89 8.61 8.94
C ASP A 51 -5.71 7.33 9.04
N LEU A 52 -5.18 6.29 9.71
CA LEU A 52 -5.79 4.95 9.81
C LEU A 52 -6.34 4.64 11.22
N CYS A 53 -6.66 5.69 11.99
CA CYS A 53 -7.16 5.57 13.36
C CYS A 53 -8.52 4.85 13.44
N THR A 54 -9.35 4.93 12.39
CA THR A 54 -10.66 4.28 12.35
C THR A 54 -10.64 2.97 11.55
N LEU A 55 -11.53 2.04 11.91
CA LEU A 55 -11.69 0.78 11.18
C LEU A 55 -12.06 1.01 9.69
N PRO A 56 -12.99 1.90 9.33
CA PRO A 56 -13.32 2.16 7.92
C PRO A 56 -12.13 2.72 7.13
N ALA A 57 -11.40 3.69 7.69
CA ALA A 57 -10.22 4.27 7.06
C ALA A 57 -9.16 3.20 6.74
N ARG A 58 -8.86 2.36 7.74
CA ARG A 58 -7.90 1.26 7.62
C ARG A 58 -8.33 0.23 6.59
N LYS A 59 -9.61 -0.16 6.57
CA LYS A 59 -10.14 -1.09 5.57
C LYS A 59 -10.04 -0.51 4.15
N ALA A 60 -10.47 0.73 3.95
CA ALA A 60 -10.40 1.39 2.65
C ALA A 60 -8.95 1.47 2.15
N PHE A 61 -8.03 1.87 3.01
CA PHE A 61 -6.61 1.90 2.70
C PHE A 61 -6.08 0.53 2.28
N LEU A 62 -6.30 -0.51 3.09
CA LEU A 62 -5.79 -1.85 2.81
C LEU A 62 -6.36 -2.45 1.52
N ILE A 63 -7.66 -2.28 1.26
CA ILE A 63 -8.29 -2.76 0.02
C ILE A 63 -7.65 -2.07 -1.19
N ASN A 64 -7.46 -0.75 -1.12
CA ASN A 64 -6.84 0.01 -2.21
C ASN A 64 -5.39 -0.44 -2.47
N ILE A 65 -4.58 -0.58 -1.41
CA ILE A 65 -3.18 -1.04 -1.54
C ILE A 65 -3.14 -2.45 -2.11
N TYR A 66 -3.94 -3.39 -1.58
CA TYR A 66 -3.98 -4.76 -2.08
C TYR A 66 -4.31 -4.79 -3.58
N ASN A 67 -5.41 -4.14 -3.98
CA ASN A 67 -5.88 -4.16 -5.36
C ASN A 67 -4.88 -3.49 -6.31
N ALA A 68 -4.29 -2.37 -5.92
CA ALA A 68 -3.32 -1.67 -6.75
C ALA A 68 -2.04 -2.50 -6.94
N PHE A 69 -1.45 -3.02 -5.87
CA PHE A 69 -0.21 -3.79 -5.97
C PHE A 69 -0.41 -5.17 -6.59
N ALA A 70 -1.57 -5.81 -6.40
CA ALA A 70 -1.90 -7.03 -7.14
C ALA A 70 -1.89 -6.78 -8.66
N GLN A 71 -2.53 -5.71 -9.12
CA GLN A 71 -2.52 -5.33 -10.54
C GLN A 71 -1.12 -5.00 -11.06
N VAL A 72 -0.33 -4.22 -10.31
CA VAL A 72 1.06 -3.89 -10.66
C VAL A 72 1.91 -5.15 -10.79
N LEU A 73 1.91 -6.00 -9.77
CA LEU A 73 2.76 -7.19 -9.73
C LEU A 73 2.38 -8.21 -10.80
N ILE A 74 1.07 -8.42 -11.05
CA ILE A 74 0.61 -9.33 -12.11
C ILE A 74 1.03 -8.81 -13.48
N ARG A 75 0.88 -7.50 -13.72
CA ARG A 75 1.24 -6.87 -14.99
C ARG A 75 2.74 -6.87 -15.24
N GLU A 76 3.56 -6.68 -14.20
CA GLU A 76 5.02 -6.61 -14.37
C GLU A 76 5.68 -7.99 -14.45
N GLN A 77 5.14 -8.98 -13.73
CA GLN A 77 5.81 -10.27 -13.58
C GLN A 77 5.20 -11.37 -14.46
N HIS A 78 4.01 -11.15 -15.02
CA HIS A 78 3.27 -12.14 -15.81
C HIS A 78 3.32 -13.57 -15.21
N PRO A 79 2.96 -13.73 -13.93
CA PRO A 79 3.14 -14.99 -13.22
C PRO A 79 2.18 -16.08 -13.74
N ASP A 80 2.64 -17.34 -13.74
CA ASP A 80 1.75 -18.48 -13.88
C ASP A 80 1.06 -18.76 -12.54
N LEU A 81 -0.23 -18.41 -12.47
CA LEU A 81 -1.07 -18.55 -11.29
C LEU A 81 -1.95 -19.82 -11.33
N THR A 82 -1.69 -20.78 -12.22
CA THR A 82 -2.50 -22.01 -12.31
C THR A 82 -2.27 -22.91 -11.08
N ALA A 83 -1.01 -23.15 -10.72
CA ALA A 83 -0.66 -23.96 -9.57
C ALA A 83 -0.83 -23.21 -8.24
N TYR A 84 -1.22 -23.93 -7.19
CA TYR A 84 -1.37 -23.36 -5.84
C TYR A 84 -0.04 -22.82 -5.29
N ILE A 85 1.06 -23.58 -5.47
CA ILE A 85 2.37 -23.22 -4.95
C ILE A 85 2.91 -21.94 -5.61
N THR A 86 2.73 -21.77 -6.91
CA THR A 86 3.18 -20.55 -7.61
C THR A 86 2.36 -19.33 -7.21
N ARG A 87 1.03 -19.48 -7.08
CA ARG A 87 0.16 -18.44 -6.48
C ARG A 87 0.65 -18.04 -5.09
N TYR A 88 0.79 -19.01 -4.18
CA TYR A 88 1.20 -18.73 -2.81
C TYR A 88 2.54 -17.99 -2.75
N LYS A 89 3.54 -18.44 -3.52
CA LYS A 89 4.85 -17.78 -3.61
C LYS A 89 4.74 -16.35 -4.15
N PHE A 90 3.90 -16.14 -5.16
CA PHE A 90 3.66 -14.82 -5.75
C PHE A 90 3.06 -13.85 -4.72
N PHE A 91 1.99 -14.24 -4.01
CA PHE A 91 1.33 -13.37 -3.03
C PHE A 91 2.14 -13.20 -1.72
N SER A 92 3.05 -14.12 -1.41
CA SER A 92 3.94 -14.04 -0.23
C SER A 92 5.17 -13.15 -0.43
N ARG A 93 5.47 -12.74 -1.67
CA ARG A 93 6.67 -11.94 -1.95
C ARG A 93 6.53 -10.53 -1.37
N THR A 94 7.52 -10.10 -0.60
CA THR A 94 7.61 -8.73 -0.09
C THR A 94 7.98 -7.78 -1.23
N ALA A 95 7.08 -6.87 -1.58
CA ALA A 95 7.25 -5.94 -2.72
C ALA A 95 6.59 -4.57 -2.50
N ILE A 96 5.95 -4.35 -1.35
CA ILE A 96 5.14 -3.17 -1.07
C ILE A 96 5.78 -2.41 0.08
N LEU A 97 6.34 -1.23 -0.20
CA LEU A 97 6.97 -0.38 0.82
C LEU A 97 5.98 0.71 1.29
N ILE A 98 5.56 0.65 2.55
CA ILE A 98 4.66 1.64 3.16
C ILE A 98 5.29 2.16 4.45
N ALA A 99 5.49 3.47 4.54
CA ALA A 99 6.08 4.12 5.71
C ALA A 99 7.39 3.47 6.20
N GLY A 100 8.26 3.09 5.25
CA GLY A 100 9.52 2.38 5.50
C GLY A 100 9.42 0.87 5.77
N GLU A 101 8.21 0.30 5.83
CA GLU A 101 7.98 -1.12 6.11
C GLU A 101 7.67 -1.93 4.85
N ASN A 102 8.35 -3.08 4.70
CA ASN A 102 8.11 -4.00 3.59
C ASN A 102 6.96 -4.96 3.89
N LEU A 103 5.98 -5.00 2.99
CA LEU A 103 4.79 -5.82 3.07
C LEU A 103 4.68 -6.71 1.82
N SER A 104 4.10 -7.90 1.98
CA SER A 104 3.58 -8.72 0.89
C SER A 104 2.08 -8.53 0.68
N LEU A 105 1.50 -9.18 -0.33
CA LEU A 105 0.05 -9.19 -0.50
C LEU A 105 -0.64 -10.07 0.55
N ASN A 106 -0.04 -11.22 0.91
CA ASN A 106 -0.52 -12.08 1.99
C ASN A 106 -0.58 -11.35 3.33
N ASP A 107 0.41 -10.51 3.58
CA ASP A 107 0.46 -9.66 4.75
C ASP A 107 -0.74 -8.72 4.86
N ILE A 108 -1.07 -8.06 3.74
CA ILE A 108 -2.24 -7.18 3.65
C ILE A 108 -3.54 -7.99 3.76
N GLU A 109 -3.63 -9.15 3.09
CA GLU A 109 -4.79 -10.03 3.16
C GLU A 109 -5.04 -10.51 4.59
N HIS A 110 -4.00 -10.95 5.30
CA HIS A 110 -4.11 -11.29 6.71
C HIS A 110 -4.48 -10.09 7.59
N GLY A 111 -3.99 -8.88 7.27
CA GLY A 111 -4.38 -7.64 7.93
C GLY A 111 -5.86 -7.29 7.73
N LEU A 112 -6.39 -7.53 6.52
CA LEU A 112 -7.80 -7.37 6.18
C LEU A 112 -8.68 -8.39 6.92
N LEU A 113 -8.31 -9.68 6.85
CA LEU A 113 -9.08 -10.80 7.41
C LEU A 113 -9.09 -10.81 8.93
N ARG A 114 -7.99 -10.42 9.59
CA ARG A 114 -7.90 -10.49 11.05
C ARG A 114 -8.53 -9.30 11.77
N HIS A 115 -9.07 -8.30 11.07
CA HIS A 115 -9.63 -7.07 11.68
C HIS A 115 -8.69 -6.39 12.70
N SER A 116 -7.39 -6.75 12.73
CA SER A 116 -6.64 -6.63 13.97
C SER A 116 -5.82 -5.35 13.98
N SER A 117 -6.14 -4.45 14.91
CA SER A 117 -5.21 -3.41 15.37
C SER A 117 -3.87 -4.03 15.84
N VAL A 118 -3.90 -5.29 16.30
CA VAL A 118 -2.75 -6.06 16.79
C VAL A 118 -1.69 -6.32 15.72
N TRP A 119 -2.06 -6.67 14.48
CA TRP A 119 -1.09 -6.92 13.41
C TRP A 119 -0.28 -5.67 13.05
N TRP A 120 -0.92 -4.49 13.08
CA TRP A 120 -0.23 -3.23 12.89
C TRP A 120 0.77 -2.96 14.00
N SER A 121 0.42 -3.23 15.27
CA SER A 121 1.32 -3.12 16.43
C SER A 121 2.55 -4.03 16.35
N PHE A 122 2.44 -5.19 15.71
CA PHE A 122 3.55 -6.14 15.64
C PHE A 122 4.49 -5.96 14.45
N ARG A 123 4.09 -5.25 13.39
CA ARG A 123 4.86 -5.17 12.14
C ARG A 123 5.14 -3.77 11.65
N ILE A 124 4.17 -2.88 11.75
CA ILE A 124 4.45 -1.47 11.61
C ILE A 124 4.98 -1.06 12.98
N PHE A 125 4.12 -0.96 14.00
CA PHE A 125 4.29 -0.85 15.46
C PHE A 125 5.60 -1.24 16.20
N LYS A 126 6.48 -2.07 15.64
CA LYS A 126 7.41 -2.93 16.41
C LYS A 126 8.64 -2.23 17.03
N LYS A 127 8.64 -0.91 17.23
CA LYS A 127 9.83 -0.22 17.79
C LYS A 127 9.52 1.02 18.65
N ASP A 128 8.42 1.01 19.38
CA ASP A 128 8.13 2.03 20.41
C ASP A 128 7.73 1.42 21.76
N PHE A 129 8.15 0.18 22.04
CA PHE A 129 8.15 -0.43 23.38
C PHE A 129 9.48 -1.16 23.60
#